data_AF-A0A8T7IN34-F1
#
_entry.id   AF-A0A8T7IN34-F1
#
_cell.length_a   1.000
_cell.length_b   1.000
_cell.length_c   1.000
_cell.angle_alpha   90.00
_cell.angle_beta   90.00
_cell.angle_gamma   90.00
#
_symmetry.space_group_name_H-M   'P 1'
#
loop_
_entity.id
_entity.type
_entity.pdbx_description
1 polymer ?
#
loop_
_entity_poly.entity_id
_entity_poly.type
_entity_poly.pdbx_seq_one_letter_code
_entity_poly.pdbx_strand_id
1 'polypeptide(L)'
;GYVDWSHWLACDSALAVPTENTGPVLPYTRATAHTAGWQWRIPLQHRTGNGHVYSSRFMNDDEALDILTRNLDGNMLKDPMQLRFQTGKRERFWHKNCVALGLASGFMEPLESTSIHLVQSALSRLIDLFPTREFSQAEVDEYNKRTHFEYDTIRDFLILHYKATERNDSEFWNYCRTMSIPDSLSEKLELWKSGGRFYRNDDELFTQMSWVQVLIGQGVIPNDCHAIAKSLGSEQYQSYVQSIDHVLGQAVGQMPSHDDFIKQHIAAVLS
;
A
#
# COMPACT_ATOMS: atom_id res chain seq x y z
N GLY A 1 -21.71 9.50 -10.01
CA GLY A 1 -21.83 8.10 -9.55
C GLY A 1 -20.60 7.66 -8.78
N TYR A 2 -20.31 6.36 -8.82
CA TYR A 2 -19.16 5.71 -8.19
C TYR A 2 -18.47 4.86 -9.25
N VAL A 3 -17.15 5.03 -9.38
CA VAL A 3 -16.30 4.28 -10.31
C VAL A 3 -15.80 3.05 -9.57
N ASP A 4 -16.32 1.89 -9.98
CA ASP A 4 -16.01 0.59 -9.40
C ASP A 4 -14.67 0.04 -9.93
N TRP A 5 -13.80 -0.38 -9.01
CA TRP A 5 -12.49 -0.98 -9.30
C TRP A 5 -12.37 -2.43 -8.82
N SER A 6 -13.46 -3.06 -8.37
CA SER A 6 -13.47 -4.45 -7.90
C SER A 6 -13.05 -5.48 -8.96
N HIS A 7 -13.03 -5.11 -10.23
CA HIS A 7 -12.48 -5.94 -11.31
C HIS A 7 -10.93 -5.96 -11.33
N TRP A 8 -10.25 -4.98 -10.74
CA TRP A 8 -8.80 -4.98 -10.57
C TRP A 8 -8.36 -5.32 -9.14
N LEU A 9 -9.12 -4.87 -8.15
CA LEU A 9 -8.85 -5.09 -6.72
C LEU A 9 -10.02 -5.89 -6.14
N ALA A 10 -9.92 -7.22 -6.22
CA ALA A 10 -11.05 -8.13 -5.98
C ALA A 10 -11.45 -8.29 -4.51
N CYS A 11 -10.60 -7.87 -3.57
CA CYS A 11 -10.94 -7.88 -2.15
C CYS A 11 -12.07 -6.88 -1.86
N ASP A 12 -13.04 -7.29 -1.03
CA ASP A 12 -14.26 -6.54 -0.71
C ASP A 12 -14.67 -6.67 0.77
N SER A 13 -13.88 -7.40 1.54
CA SER A 13 -14.21 -7.83 2.89
C SER A 13 -13.00 -7.77 3.79
N ALA A 14 -13.22 -7.46 5.07
CA ALA A 14 -12.18 -7.56 6.09
C ALA A 14 -12.71 -8.04 7.44
N LEU A 15 -11.87 -8.75 8.18
CA LEU A 15 -12.03 -9.02 9.60
C LEU A 15 -10.94 -8.28 10.37
N ALA A 16 -11.26 -7.58 11.45
CA ALA A 16 -10.30 -6.84 12.25
C ALA A 16 -10.38 -7.21 13.73
N VAL A 17 -9.24 -7.54 14.35
CA VAL A 17 -9.17 -7.92 15.76
C VAL A 17 -7.86 -7.44 16.41
N PRO A 18 -7.92 -6.75 17.56
CA PRO A 18 -6.74 -6.46 18.36
C PRO A 18 -6.35 -7.66 19.21
N THR A 19 -5.04 -7.86 19.39
CA THR A 19 -4.48 -8.87 20.27
C THR A 19 -3.57 -8.25 21.32
N GLU A 20 -3.31 -9.01 22.39
CA GLU A 20 -2.20 -8.75 23.31
C GLU A 20 -0.87 -8.67 22.54
N ASN A 21 0.09 -7.93 23.09
CA ASN A 21 1.47 -7.95 22.61
C ASN A 21 2.19 -9.18 23.19
N THR A 22 2.83 -9.97 22.34
CA THR A 22 3.52 -11.21 22.74
C THR A 22 5.03 -11.19 22.49
N GLY A 23 5.58 -10.02 22.17
CA GLY A 23 7.01 -9.83 21.96
C GLY A 23 7.38 -8.37 21.73
N PRO A 24 8.62 -8.12 21.26
CA PRO A 24 9.10 -6.78 20.92
C PRO A 24 8.22 -6.06 19.90
N VAL A 25 8.12 -4.73 19.99
CA VAL A 25 7.38 -3.93 19.01
C VAL A 25 8.19 -3.81 17.72
N LEU A 26 7.76 -4.52 16.67
CA LEU A 26 8.45 -4.50 15.39
C LEU A 26 8.28 -3.13 14.69
N PRO A 27 9.34 -2.54 14.11
CA PRO A 27 9.30 -1.22 13.46
C PRO A 27 8.76 -1.28 12.02
N TYR A 28 7.82 -2.18 11.74
CA TYR A 28 7.22 -2.33 10.42
C TYR A 28 5.82 -2.94 10.51
N THR A 29 4.99 -2.62 9.51
CA THR A 29 3.73 -3.33 9.27
C THR A 29 4.02 -4.61 8.50
N ARG A 30 3.43 -5.72 8.90
CA ARG A 30 3.53 -6.98 8.16
C ARG A 30 2.25 -7.20 7.35
N ALA A 31 2.41 -7.41 6.05
CA ALA A 31 1.35 -7.86 5.15
C ALA A 31 1.69 -9.29 4.69
N THR A 32 0.83 -10.26 5.01
CA THR A 32 1.05 -11.68 4.69
C THR A 32 -0.03 -12.17 3.74
N ALA A 33 0.35 -12.57 2.53
CA ALA A 33 -0.57 -13.12 1.54
C ALA A 33 -1.12 -14.50 1.97
N HIS A 34 -2.41 -14.72 1.70
CA HIS A 34 -3.14 -15.98 1.94
C HIS A 34 -3.87 -16.43 0.67
N THR A 35 -4.69 -17.49 0.76
CA THR A 35 -5.34 -18.12 -0.39
C THR A 35 -6.16 -17.14 -1.24
N ALA A 36 -6.91 -16.22 -0.64
CA ALA A 36 -7.75 -15.25 -1.37
C ALA A 36 -7.75 -13.84 -0.75
N GLY A 37 -6.57 -13.37 -0.36
CA GLY A 37 -6.40 -12.09 0.31
C GLY A 37 -5.07 -12.00 1.06
N TRP A 38 -5.01 -11.16 2.09
CA TRP A 38 -3.82 -10.97 2.91
C TRP A 38 -4.17 -10.52 4.34
N GLN A 39 -3.28 -10.76 5.28
CA GLN A 39 -3.41 -10.38 6.68
C GLN A 39 -2.44 -9.24 7.01
N TRP A 40 -2.96 -8.18 7.63
CA TRP A 40 -2.12 -7.14 8.22
C TRP A 40 -1.81 -7.43 9.68
N ARG A 41 -0.66 -6.91 10.11
CA ARG A 41 -0.26 -6.80 11.49
C ARG A 41 0.43 -5.46 11.74
N ILE A 42 -0.12 -4.69 12.65
CA ILE A 42 0.31 -3.34 13.00
C ILE A 42 0.60 -3.30 14.50
N PRO A 43 1.88 -3.37 14.90
CA PRO A 43 2.29 -3.25 16.30
C PRO A 43 1.98 -1.85 16.86
N LEU A 44 1.35 -1.78 18.03
CA LEU A 44 1.22 -0.57 18.84
C LEU A 44 1.86 -0.80 20.21
N GLN A 45 2.06 0.27 20.99
CA GLN A 45 2.77 0.18 22.27
C GLN A 45 2.14 -0.78 23.29
N HIS A 46 0.82 -0.98 23.26
CA HIS A 46 0.08 -1.78 24.27
C HIS A 46 -0.78 -2.91 23.68
N ARG A 47 -0.84 -3.03 22.35
CA ARG A 47 -1.60 -4.07 21.65
C ARG A 47 -1.11 -4.18 20.22
N THR A 48 -1.48 -5.26 19.54
CA THR A 48 -1.23 -5.40 18.11
C THR A 48 -2.56 -5.38 17.36
N GLY A 49 -2.68 -4.55 16.33
CA GLY A 49 -3.82 -4.55 15.42
C GLY A 49 -3.63 -5.61 14.34
N ASN A 50 -4.57 -6.54 14.21
CA ASN A 50 -4.55 -7.56 13.18
C ASN A 50 -5.82 -7.47 12.34
N GLY A 51 -5.74 -7.98 11.12
CA GLY A 51 -6.94 -8.24 10.34
C GLY A 51 -6.64 -8.88 9.01
N HIS A 52 -7.66 -9.47 8.43
CA HIS A 52 -7.58 -10.20 7.17
C HIS A 52 -8.47 -9.53 6.15
N VAL A 53 -7.86 -9.00 5.08
CA VAL A 53 -8.55 -8.52 3.88
C VAL A 53 -8.70 -9.69 2.92
N TYR A 54 -9.90 -9.95 2.40
CA TYR A 54 -10.19 -11.07 1.51
C TYR A 54 -11.27 -10.72 0.47
N SER A 55 -11.36 -11.55 -0.55
CA SER A 55 -12.40 -11.47 -1.58
C SER A 55 -13.51 -12.47 -1.31
N SER A 56 -14.73 -11.97 -1.06
CA SER A 56 -15.92 -12.81 -0.83
C SER A 56 -16.28 -13.69 -2.03
N ARG A 57 -15.77 -13.36 -3.22
CA ARG A 57 -15.90 -14.16 -4.44
C ARG A 57 -15.10 -15.46 -4.42
N PHE A 58 -14.04 -15.53 -3.62
CA PHE A 58 -13.07 -16.63 -3.63
C PHE A 58 -12.87 -17.29 -2.25
N MET A 59 -13.41 -16.70 -1.18
CA MET A 59 -13.30 -17.20 0.20
C MET A 59 -14.51 -16.75 1.01
N ASN A 60 -15.08 -17.66 1.80
CA ASN A 60 -16.19 -17.35 2.69
C ASN A 60 -15.70 -16.79 4.05
N ASP A 61 -16.62 -16.22 4.83
CA ASP A 61 -16.28 -15.51 6.06
C ASP A 61 -15.70 -16.44 7.15
N ASP A 62 -16.21 -17.68 7.26
CA ASP A 62 -15.75 -18.64 8.26
C ASP A 62 -14.31 -19.09 7.97
N GLU A 63 -13.99 -19.36 6.70
CA GLU A 63 -12.63 -19.67 6.26
C GLU A 63 -11.68 -18.49 6.52
N ALA A 64 -12.10 -17.26 6.23
CA ALA A 64 -11.31 -16.05 6.49
C ALA A 64 -11.06 -15.86 8.00
N LEU A 65 -12.07 -16.12 8.84
CA LEU A 65 -11.95 -16.06 10.29
C LEU A 65 -10.97 -17.12 10.82
N ASP A 66 -11.07 -18.35 10.31
CA ASP A 66 -10.16 -19.43 10.69
C ASP A 66 -8.72 -19.13 10.30
N ILE A 67 -8.48 -18.54 9.13
CA ILE A 67 -7.15 -18.11 8.70
C ILE A 67 -6.62 -17.02 9.64
N LEU A 68 -7.42 -15.97 9.91
CA LEU A 68 -7.02 -14.87 10.77
C LEU A 68 -6.62 -15.38 12.16
N THR A 69 -7.50 -16.15 12.80
CA THR A 69 -7.33 -16.62 14.18
C THR A 69 -6.14 -17.57 14.34
N ARG A 70 -5.90 -18.47 13.37
CA ARG A 70 -4.74 -19.38 13.37
C ARG A 70 -3.39 -18.65 13.24
N ASN A 71 -3.38 -17.41 12.77
CA ASN A 71 -2.16 -16.62 12.50
C ASN A 71 -1.99 -15.42 13.46
N LEU A 72 -2.71 -15.43 14.60
CA LEU A 72 -2.51 -14.46 15.69
C LEU A 72 -1.37 -14.92 16.60
N ASP A 73 -0.50 -13.99 17.02
CA ASP A 73 0.58 -14.33 17.97
C ASP A 73 0.15 -14.16 19.43
N GLY A 74 -1.01 -13.56 19.69
CA GLY A 74 -1.49 -13.23 21.03
C GLY A 74 -2.99 -13.39 21.17
N ASN A 75 -3.46 -13.40 22.41
CA ASN A 75 -4.88 -13.56 22.70
C ASN A 75 -5.68 -12.38 22.14
N MET A 76 -6.85 -12.67 21.58
CA MET A 76 -7.79 -11.64 21.13
C MET A 76 -8.29 -10.84 22.33
N LEU A 77 -8.27 -9.51 22.21
CA LEU A 77 -8.79 -8.60 23.25
C LEU A 77 -10.31 -8.35 23.11
N LYS A 78 -10.89 -8.75 21.99
CA LYS A 78 -12.34 -8.69 21.69
C LYS A 78 -12.67 -9.59 20.51
N ASP A 79 -13.95 -9.76 20.24
CA ASP A 79 -14.41 -10.48 19.04
C ASP A 79 -13.99 -9.76 17.74
N PRO A 80 -13.66 -10.51 16.68
CA PRO A 80 -13.36 -9.95 15.36
C PRO A 80 -14.53 -9.15 14.79
N MET A 81 -14.24 -7.95 14.29
CA MET A 81 -15.22 -7.08 13.64
C MET A 81 -15.19 -7.33 12.13
N GLN A 82 -16.34 -7.70 11.56
CA GLN A 82 -16.49 -7.84 10.12
C GLN A 82 -16.80 -6.50 9.44
N LEU A 83 -16.15 -6.27 8.31
CA LEU A 83 -16.28 -5.08 7.48
C LEU A 83 -16.51 -5.53 6.03
N ARG A 84 -17.39 -4.80 5.33
CA ARG A 84 -17.58 -4.90 3.89
C ARG A 84 -17.25 -3.56 3.26
N PHE A 85 -16.65 -3.59 2.08
CA PHE A 85 -16.29 -2.40 1.35
C PHE A 85 -16.37 -2.63 -0.16
N GLN A 86 -16.45 -1.55 -0.90
CA GLN A 86 -16.29 -1.56 -2.35
C GLN A 86 -15.08 -0.71 -2.70
N THR A 87 -14.18 -1.27 -3.50
CA THR A 87 -12.97 -0.56 -3.94
C THR A 87 -13.30 0.34 -5.12
N GLY A 88 -12.90 1.60 -5.06
CA GLY A 88 -13.24 2.57 -6.08
C GLY A 88 -13.22 4.02 -5.58
N LYS A 89 -13.79 4.90 -6.40
CA LYS A 89 -13.83 6.35 -6.12
C LYS A 89 -15.09 7.01 -6.62
N ARG A 90 -15.43 8.18 -6.09
CA ARG A 90 -16.46 9.05 -6.67
C ARG A 90 -16.02 9.55 -8.04
N GLU A 91 -16.98 9.74 -8.94
CA GLU A 91 -16.75 10.42 -10.22
C GLU A 91 -16.40 11.90 -10.06
N ARG A 92 -16.84 12.53 -8.96
CA ARG A 92 -16.51 13.91 -8.59
C ARG A 92 -16.26 13.95 -7.08
N PHE A 93 -15.09 14.45 -6.70
CA PHE A 93 -14.67 14.64 -5.31
C PHE A 93 -15.16 15.97 -4.74
N TRP A 94 -15.23 16.99 -5.59
CA TRP A 94 -15.89 18.26 -5.32
C TRP A 94 -17.05 18.45 -6.29
N HIS A 95 -18.25 18.63 -5.77
CA HIS A 95 -19.43 18.98 -6.56
C HIS A 95 -20.23 20.13 -5.92
N LYS A 96 -20.35 21.25 -6.66
CA LYS A 96 -21.00 22.48 -6.19
C LYS A 96 -20.34 22.98 -4.90
N ASN A 97 -21.08 23.01 -3.80
CA ASN A 97 -20.62 23.44 -2.48
C ASN A 97 -20.28 22.28 -1.54
N CYS A 98 -20.08 21.06 -2.08
CA CYS A 98 -19.79 19.86 -1.31
C CYS A 98 -18.48 19.23 -1.75
N VAL A 99 -17.61 18.93 -0.78
CA VAL A 99 -16.35 18.20 -0.97
C VAL A 99 -16.43 16.90 -0.17
N ALA A 100 -16.17 15.78 -0.83
CA ALA A 100 -16.11 14.46 -0.21
C ALA A 100 -14.68 14.18 0.27
N LEU A 101 -14.54 13.77 1.53
CA LEU A 101 -13.25 13.44 2.15
C LEU A 101 -13.29 12.04 2.77
N GLY A 102 -12.14 11.36 2.80
CA GLY A 102 -12.01 10.01 3.34
C GLY A 102 -12.91 8.99 2.65
N LEU A 103 -13.57 8.13 3.43
CA LEU A 103 -14.42 7.07 2.88
C LEU A 103 -15.61 7.59 2.05
N ALA A 104 -16.00 8.86 2.21
CA ALA A 104 -17.06 9.47 1.39
C ALA A 104 -16.62 9.70 -0.07
N SER A 105 -15.32 9.93 -0.31
CA SER A 105 -14.75 10.16 -1.64
C SER A 105 -14.31 8.89 -2.36
N GLY A 106 -13.95 7.84 -1.63
CA GLY A 106 -13.52 6.58 -2.21
C GLY A 106 -12.87 5.68 -1.17
N PHE A 107 -12.57 4.45 -1.57
CA PHE A 107 -11.87 3.50 -0.72
C PHE A 107 -10.98 2.59 -1.55
N MET A 108 -9.80 2.33 -1.02
CA MET A 108 -8.89 1.29 -1.46
C MET A 108 -8.36 0.60 -0.20
N GLU A 109 -8.12 -0.70 -0.32
CA GLU A 109 -7.59 -1.51 0.78
C GLU A 109 -6.25 -0.98 1.33
N PRO A 110 -5.96 -1.20 2.63
CA PRO A 110 -4.84 -0.54 3.31
C PRO A 110 -3.47 -1.23 3.10
N LEU A 111 -3.25 -1.88 1.95
CA LEU A 111 -2.02 -2.64 1.69
C LEU A 111 -0.76 -1.74 1.74
N GLU A 112 -0.90 -0.49 1.32
CA GLU A 112 0.17 0.53 1.33
C GLU A 112 -0.14 1.71 2.28
N SER A 113 -0.98 1.48 3.31
CA SER A 113 -1.27 2.46 4.37
C SER A 113 -1.75 3.84 3.88
N THR A 114 -2.54 3.89 2.80
CA THR A 114 -2.85 5.13 2.06
C THR A 114 -4.05 5.93 2.58
N SER A 115 -4.93 5.34 3.39
CA SER A 115 -6.23 5.97 3.73
C SER A 115 -6.11 7.31 4.45
N ILE A 116 -5.23 7.42 5.46
CA ILE A 116 -5.02 8.68 6.20
C ILE A 116 -4.32 9.70 5.31
N HIS A 117 -3.35 9.26 4.50
CA HIS A 117 -2.66 10.13 3.54
C HIS A 117 -3.65 10.78 2.57
N LEU A 118 -4.58 10.01 2.00
CA LEU A 118 -5.60 10.54 1.08
C LEU A 118 -6.48 11.61 1.73
N VAL A 119 -6.81 11.47 3.03
CA VAL A 119 -7.53 12.51 3.78
C VAL A 119 -6.68 13.77 3.90
N GLN A 120 -5.40 13.63 4.28
CA GLN A 120 -4.49 14.75 4.44
C GLN A 120 -4.24 15.49 3.13
N SER A 121 -3.96 14.77 2.05
CA SER A 121 -3.73 15.34 0.72
C SER A 121 -4.97 16.08 0.19
N ALA A 122 -6.15 15.49 0.36
CA ALA A 122 -7.42 16.12 -0.02
C ALA A 122 -7.73 17.39 0.80
N LEU A 123 -7.35 17.42 2.08
CA LEU A 123 -7.46 18.61 2.93
C LEU A 123 -6.48 19.70 2.51
N SER A 124 -5.20 19.38 2.29
CA SER A 124 -4.20 20.34 1.81
C SER A 124 -4.64 20.96 0.48
N ARG A 125 -5.08 20.13 -0.47
CA ARG A 125 -5.61 20.57 -1.76
C ARG A 125 -6.84 21.47 -1.63
N LEU A 126 -7.71 21.21 -0.65
CA LEU A 126 -8.87 22.05 -0.39
C LEU A 126 -8.47 23.41 0.22
N ILE A 127 -7.44 23.42 1.07
CA ILE A 127 -6.91 24.66 1.65
C ILE A 127 -6.26 25.52 0.55
N ASP A 128 -5.48 24.91 -0.34
CA ASP A 128 -4.84 25.61 -1.46
C ASP A 128 -5.85 26.21 -2.45
N LEU A 129 -7.00 25.54 -2.61
CA LEU A 129 -8.10 25.94 -3.49
C LEU A 129 -9.34 26.40 -2.71
N PHE A 130 -9.14 27.00 -1.53
CA PHE A 130 -10.26 27.27 -0.63
C PHE A 130 -11.24 28.26 -1.27
N PRO A 131 -12.54 27.91 -1.40
CA PRO A 131 -13.43 28.63 -2.30
C PRO A 131 -13.92 29.94 -1.69
N THR A 132 -14.21 30.91 -2.55
CA THR A 132 -15.13 32.00 -2.21
C THR A 132 -16.58 31.51 -2.30
N ARG A 133 -17.56 32.37 -1.99
CA ARG A 133 -18.99 32.04 -2.15
C ARG A 133 -19.41 31.82 -3.61
N GLU A 134 -18.56 32.16 -4.57
CA GLU A 134 -18.82 32.00 -6.00
C GLU A 134 -18.53 30.57 -6.50
N PHE A 135 -17.74 29.79 -5.76
CA PHE A 135 -17.34 28.42 -6.14
C PHE A 135 -16.85 28.34 -7.59
N SER A 136 -15.69 28.95 -7.87
CA SER A 136 -15.08 28.98 -9.21
C SER A 136 -15.00 27.57 -9.81
N GLN A 137 -15.64 27.37 -10.96
CA GLN A 137 -15.65 26.07 -11.62
C GLN A 137 -14.23 25.62 -12.01
N ALA A 138 -13.33 26.56 -12.32
CA ALA A 138 -11.94 26.24 -12.65
C ALA A 138 -11.19 25.63 -11.45
N GLU A 139 -11.43 26.11 -10.23
CA GLU A 139 -10.82 25.56 -9.01
C GLU A 139 -11.42 24.19 -8.67
N VAL A 140 -12.73 24.02 -8.85
CA VAL A 140 -13.42 22.74 -8.69
C VAL A 140 -12.88 21.69 -9.67
N ASP A 141 -12.68 22.08 -10.92
CA ASP A 141 -12.15 21.18 -11.96
C ASP A 141 -10.70 20.78 -11.68
N GLU A 142 -9.86 21.73 -11.25
CA GLU A 142 -8.47 21.45 -10.87
C GLU A 142 -8.37 20.55 -9.64
N TYR A 143 -9.21 20.78 -8.61
CA TYR A 143 -9.29 19.92 -7.43
C TYR A 143 -9.64 18.48 -7.84
N ASN A 144 -10.68 18.32 -8.66
CA ASN A 144 -11.10 17.00 -9.13
C ASN A 144 -10.00 16.33 -9.96
N LYS A 145 -9.37 17.05 -10.90
CA LYS A 145 -8.28 16.54 -11.74
C LYS A 145 -7.12 15.99 -10.91
N ARG A 146 -6.60 16.76 -9.94
CA ARG A 146 -5.51 16.33 -9.07
C ARG A 146 -5.90 15.14 -8.20
N THR A 147 -7.12 15.15 -7.67
CA THR A 147 -7.62 14.04 -6.84
C THR A 147 -7.81 12.77 -7.68
N HIS A 148 -8.28 12.88 -8.92
CA HIS A 148 -8.37 11.73 -9.83
C HIS A 148 -7.01 11.11 -10.09
N PHE A 149 -6.01 11.94 -10.43
CA PHE A 149 -4.63 11.50 -10.69
C PHE A 149 -4.03 10.75 -9.49
N GLU A 150 -4.16 11.32 -8.30
CA GLU A 150 -3.68 10.69 -7.05
C GLU A 150 -4.35 9.32 -6.81
N TYR A 151 -5.67 9.24 -6.95
CA TYR A 151 -6.40 7.98 -6.78
C TYR A 151 -6.00 6.94 -7.84
N ASP A 152 -5.87 7.33 -9.11
CA ASP A 152 -5.52 6.41 -10.20
C ASP A 152 -4.10 5.87 -10.05
N THR A 153 -3.14 6.71 -9.66
CA THR A 153 -1.75 6.29 -9.48
C THR A 153 -1.55 5.40 -8.26
N ILE A 154 -2.28 5.64 -7.16
CA ILE A 154 -2.30 4.75 -6.00
C ILE A 154 -2.95 3.41 -6.35
N ARG A 155 -4.07 3.43 -7.09
CA ARG A 155 -4.72 2.20 -7.58
C ARG A 155 -3.74 1.35 -8.38
N ASP A 156 -3.03 1.94 -9.34
CA ASP A 156 -2.08 1.20 -10.18
C ASP A 156 -0.97 0.55 -9.35
N PHE A 157 -0.48 1.26 -8.33
CA PHE A 157 0.50 0.70 -7.42
C PHE A 157 -0.06 -0.47 -6.59
N LEU A 158 -1.30 -0.38 -6.11
CA LEU A 158 -1.95 -1.50 -5.41
C LEU A 158 -2.20 -2.70 -6.33
N ILE A 159 -2.59 -2.45 -7.59
CA ILE A 159 -2.79 -3.51 -8.59
C ILE A 159 -1.48 -4.26 -8.84
N LEU A 160 -0.33 -3.58 -8.84
CA LEU A 160 0.98 -4.20 -9.01
C LEU A 160 1.19 -5.35 -8.02
N HIS A 161 0.86 -5.15 -6.75
CA HIS A 161 1.07 -6.15 -5.69
C HIS A 161 0.34 -7.46 -5.96
N TYR A 162 -0.84 -7.37 -6.56
CA TYR A 162 -1.64 -8.53 -6.97
C TYR A 162 -1.20 -9.10 -8.32
N LYS A 163 -0.89 -8.25 -9.29
CA LYS A 163 -0.61 -8.63 -10.67
C LYS A 163 0.75 -9.30 -10.83
N ALA A 164 1.79 -8.74 -10.20
CA ALA A 164 3.17 -9.19 -10.33
C ALA A 164 3.47 -10.38 -9.40
N THR A 165 2.71 -11.45 -9.47
CA THR A 165 2.86 -12.61 -8.57
C THR A 165 3.27 -13.87 -9.32
N GLU A 166 4.11 -14.69 -8.68
CA GLU A 166 4.41 -16.05 -9.15
C GLU A 166 3.40 -17.08 -8.61
N ARG A 167 2.54 -16.68 -7.66
CA ARG A 167 1.55 -17.55 -7.03
C ARG A 167 0.54 -18.06 -8.06
N ASN A 168 0.31 -19.37 -8.03
CA ASN A 168 -0.62 -20.08 -8.89
C ASN A 168 -1.46 -21.11 -8.11
N ASP A 169 -1.38 -21.04 -6.78
CA ASP A 169 -1.92 -22.02 -5.84
C ASP A 169 -3.41 -21.84 -5.51
N SER A 170 -4.05 -20.78 -6.02
CA SER A 170 -5.49 -20.55 -5.83
C SER A 170 -6.14 -19.88 -7.03
N GLU A 171 -7.47 -19.99 -7.14
CA GLU A 171 -8.25 -19.29 -8.17
C GLU A 171 -8.11 -17.77 -8.05
N PHE A 172 -8.01 -17.24 -6.83
CA PHE A 172 -7.77 -15.82 -6.58
C PHE A 172 -6.44 -15.35 -7.16
N TRP A 173 -5.33 -16.04 -6.88
CA TRP A 173 -4.02 -15.65 -7.41
C TRP A 173 -3.92 -15.87 -8.92
N ASN A 174 -4.60 -16.91 -9.44
CA ASN A 174 -4.76 -17.11 -10.87
C ASN A 174 -5.52 -15.95 -11.53
N TYR A 175 -6.59 -15.46 -10.90
CA TYR A 175 -7.29 -14.26 -11.35
C TYR A 175 -6.36 -13.04 -11.35
N CYS A 176 -5.72 -12.73 -10.22
CA CYS A 176 -4.85 -11.56 -10.07
C CYS A 176 -3.71 -11.52 -11.08
N ARG A 177 -3.03 -12.64 -11.36
CA ARG A 177 -1.93 -12.67 -12.32
C ARG A 177 -2.39 -12.59 -13.78
N THR A 178 -3.62 -13.00 -14.09
CA THR A 178 -4.13 -13.05 -15.48
C THR A 178 -5.09 -11.92 -15.85
N MET A 179 -5.65 -11.18 -14.88
CA MET A 179 -6.57 -10.08 -15.15
C MET A 179 -5.96 -8.99 -16.03
N SER A 180 -6.79 -8.29 -16.78
CA SER A 180 -6.38 -7.05 -17.45
C SER A 180 -6.00 -5.99 -16.41
N ILE A 181 -5.15 -5.06 -16.80
CA ILE A 181 -4.71 -3.95 -15.96
C ILE A 181 -4.88 -2.63 -16.71
N PRO A 182 -4.90 -1.48 -16.02
CA PRO A 182 -4.90 -0.18 -16.68
C PRO A 182 -3.67 0.00 -17.60
N ASP A 183 -3.86 0.70 -18.72
CA ASP A 183 -2.78 0.99 -19.67
C ASP A 183 -1.60 1.70 -19.00
N SER A 184 -1.88 2.62 -18.06
CA SER A 184 -0.88 3.33 -17.26
C SER A 184 0.04 2.40 -16.47
N LEU A 185 -0.48 1.31 -15.90
CA LEU A 185 0.34 0.31 -15.23
C LEU A 185 1.08 -0.58 -16.25
N SER A 186 0.42 -0.96 -17.34
CA SER A 186 1.03 -1.77 -18.40
C SER A 186 2.26 -1.08 -19.00
N GLU A 187 2.15 0.21 -19.31
CA GLU A 187 3.25 1.02 -19.84
C GLU A 187 4.45 1.08 -18.87
N LYS A 188 4.19 1.28 -17.57
CA LYS A 188 5.23 1.26 -16.53
C LYS A 188 5.95 -0.09 -16.46
N LEU A 189 5.20 -1.19 -16.53
CA LEU A 189 5.76 -2.54 -16.49
C LEU A 189 6.61 -2.84 -17.74
N GLU A 190 6.16 -2.46 -18.93
CA GLU A 190 6.92 -2.67 -20.15
C GLU A 190 8.20 -1.83 -20.18
N LEU A 191 8.13 -0.57 -19.73
CA LEU A 191 9.32 0.26 -19.60
C LEU A 191 10.31 -0.30 -18.58
N TRP A 192 9.83 -0.79 -17.43
CA TRP A 192 10.65 -1.45 -16.43
C TRP A 192 11.35 -2.67 -17.01
N LYS A 193 10.61 -3.60 -17.63
CA LYS A 193 11.17 -4.81 -18.24
C LYS A 193 12.23 -4.50 -19.30
N SER A 194 12.09 -3.40 -20.04
CA SER A 194 13.04 -3.05 -21.10
C SER A 194 14.46 -2.74 -20.60
N GLY A 195 14.60 -2.17 -19.41
CA GLY A 195 15.91 -1.64 -18.97
C GLY A 195 15.99 -1.13 -17.54
N GLY A 196 15.06 -1.54 -16.66
CA GLY A 196 15.00 -1.11 -15.27
C GLY A 196 14.66 0.38 -15.11
N ARG A 197 13.91 0.95 -16.06
CA ARG A 197 13.60 2.37 -16.09
C ARG A 197 12.24 2.65 -15.47
N PHE A 198 12.19 3.70 -14.68
CA PHE A 198 10.95 4.22 -14.11
C PHE A 198 11.04 5.75 -14.10
N TYR A 199 9.96 6.41 -14.50
CA TYR A 199 9.82 7.85 -14.40
C TYR A 199 8.60 8.14 -13.54
N ARG A 200 8.80 8.97 -12.52
CA ARG A 200 7.71 9.48 -11.70
C ARG A 200 6.98 10.56 -12.49
N ASN A 201 5.67 10.43 -12.65
CA ASN A 201 4.86 11.47 -13.24
C ASN A 201 4.35 12.40 -12.14
N ASP A 202 4.53 13.71 -12.33
CA ASP A 202 4.02 14.76 -11.44
C ASP A 202 4.24 14.46 -9.93
N ASP A 203 3.18 14.63 -9.12
CA ASP A 203 3.19 14.49 -7.67
C ASP A 203 2.74 13.09 -7.20
N GLU A 204 3.03 12.03 -7.96
CA GLU A 204 2.73 10.64 -7.57
C GLU A 204 3.18 10.32 -6.13
N LEU A 205 2.30 9.72 -5.31
CA LEU A 205 2.60 9.37 -3.92
C LEU A 205 3.83 8.46 -3.81
N PHE A 206 3.85 7.39 -4.59
CA PHE A 206 4.91 6.39 -4.53
C PHE A 206 6.10 6.81 -5.38
N THR A 207 7.26 6.88 -4.73
CA THR A 207 8.51 7.29 -5.36
C THR A 207 9.07 6.19 -6.27
N GLN A 208 10.05 6.54 -7.10
CA GLN A 208 10.80 5.57 -7.89
C GLN A 208 11.34 4.41 -7.03
N MET A 209 11.82 4.68 -5.82
CA MET A 209 12.35 3.64 -4.93
C MET A 209 11.27 2.64 -4.49
N SER A 210 10.05 3.11 -4.23
CA SER A 210 8.91 2.26 -3.87
C SER A 210 8.60 1.27 -5.00
N TRP A 211 8.54 1.76 -6.25
CA TRP A 211 8.34 0.90 -7.42
C TRP A 211 9.46 -0.12 -7.61
N VAL A 212 10.72 0.30 -7.51
CA VAL A 212 11.88 -0.61 -7.63
C VAL A 212 11.83 -1.71 -6.58
N GLN A 213 11.54 -1.37 -5.32
CA GLN A 213 11.48 -2.34 -4.21
C GLN A 213 10.37 -3.37 -4.41
N VAL A 214 9.18 -2.94 -4.81
CA VAL A 214 8.05 -3.86 -5.05
C VAL A 214 8.32 -4.74 -6.27
N LEU A 215 8.76 -4.16 -7.39
CA LEU A 215 9.03 -4.92 -8.63
C LEU A 215 10.10 -5.98 -8.41
N ILE A 216 11.25 -5.62 -7.86
CA ILE A 216 12.33 -6.57 -7.57
C ILE A 216 11.90 -7.57 -6.50
N GLY A 217 11.26 -7.09 -5.42
CA GLY A 217 10.78 -7.94 -4.32
C GLY A 217 9.76 -9.00 -4.77
N GLN A 218 9.02 -8.71 -5.85
CA GLN A 218 8.07 -9.62 -6.48
C GLN A 218 8.65 -10.38 -7.69
N GLY A 219 9.97 -10.39 -7.85
CA GLY A 219 10.64 -11.18 -8.89
C GLY A 219 10.56 -10.59 -10.31
N VAL A 220 10.05 -9.36 -10.47
CA VAL A 220 10.03 -8.67 -11.76
C VAL A 220 11.40 -8.04 -12.01
N ILE A 221 12.32 -8.84 -12.54
CA ILE A 221 13.68 -8.41 -12.87
C ILE A 221 13.70 -7.82 -14.28
N PRO A 222 14.30 -6.64 -14.50
CA PRO A 222 14.41 -6.06 -15.84
C PRO A 222 15.34 -6.90 -16.73
N ASN A 223 15.05 -6.95 -18.03
CA ASN A 223 15.85 -7.71 -19.01
C ASN A 223 17.25 -7.12 -19.22
N ASP A 224 17.41 -5.83 -18.92
CA ASP A 224 18.66 -5.11 -19.08
C ASP A 224 18.79 -3.97 -18.07
N CYS A 225 19.97 -3.35 -18.01
CA CYS A 225 20.28 -2.20 -17.18
C CYS A 225 20.91 -1.06 -17.99
N HIS A 226 21.09 0.10 -17.35
CA HIS A 226 21.72 1.25 -17.98
C HIS A 226 23.18 0.96 -18.40
N ALA A 227 23.60 1.43 -19.58
CA ALA A 227 24.94 1.14 -20.13
C ALA A 227 26.10 1.55 -19.22
N ILE A 228 25.93 2.61 -18.42
CA ILE A 228 26.91 3.03 -17.40
C ILE A 228 27.18 1.90 -16.40
N ALA A 229 26.16 1.18 -15.94
CA ALA A 229 26.35 0.07 -15.01
C ALA A 229 27.18 -1.06 -15.63
N LYS A 230 27.09 -1.27 -16.96
CA LYS A 230 27.89 -2.26 -17.71
C LYS A 230 29.35 -1.85 -17.91
N SER A 231 29.67 -0.57 -17.72
CA SER A 231 31.05 -0.07 -17.84
C SER A 231 31.91 -0.37 -16.61
N LEU A 232 31.29 -0.72 -15.48
CA LEU A 232 31.98 -1.07 -14.24
C LEU A 232 32.48 -2.52 -14.31
N GLY A 233 33.74 -2.73 -13.93
CA GLY A 233 34.29 -4.08 -13.76
C GLY A 233 33.65 -4.81 -12.57
N SER A 234 33.62 -6.14 -12.59
CA SER A 234 33.00 -6.97 -11.53
C SER A 234 33.56 -6.67 -10.13
N GLU A 235 34.87 -6.49 -10.02
CA GLU A 235 35.54 -6.15 -8.76
C GLU A 235 35.12 -4.77 -8.23
N GLN A 236 35.00 -3.78 -9.10
CA GLN A 236 34.55 -2.43 -8.73
C GLN A 236 33.10 -2.47 -8.24
N TYR A 237 32.23 -3.21 -8.94
CA TYR A 237 30.84 -3.39 -8.53
C TYR A 237 30.73 -4.07 -7.16
N GLN A 238 31.47 -5.17 -6.96
CA GLN A 238 31.44 -5.90 -5.69
C GLN A 238 31.96 -5.04 -4.54
N SER A 239 33.07 -4.32 -4.75
CA SER A 239 33.63 -3.41 -3.75
C SER A 239 32.65 -2.29 -3.39
N TYR A 240 31.96 -1.72 -4.39
CA TYR A 240 30.94 -0.69 -4.16
C TYR A 240 29.78 -1.21 -3.30
N VAL A 241 29.20 -2.36 -3.65
CA VAL A 241 28.09 -2.96 -2.87
C VAL A 241 28.55 -3.31 -1.44
N GLN A 242 29.73 -3.90 -1.28
CA GLN A 242 30.29 -4.20 0.04
C GLN A 242 30.52 -2.95 0.89
N SER A 243 30.94 -1.84 0.27
CA SER A 243 31.10 -0.57 0.98
C SER A 243 29.77 -0.04 1.52
N ILE A 244 28.69 -0.17 0.75
CA ILE A 244 27.34 0.22 1.16
C ILE A 244 26.88 -0.66 2.32
N ASP A 245 27.01 -1.98 2.18
CA ASP A 245 26.63 -2.94 3.22
C ASP A 245 27.37 -2.69 4.53
N HIS A 246 28.69 -2.44 4.46
CA HIS A 246 29.49 -2.10 5.63
C HIS A 246 29.01 -0.82 6.33
N VAL A 247 28.77 0.26 5.58
CA VAL A 247 28.29 1.53 6.13
C VAL A 247 26.91 1.38 6.77
N LEU A 248 25.99 0.68 6.10
CA LEU A 248 24.65 0.42 6.64
C LEU A 248 24.71 -0.46 7.89
N GLY A 249 25.52 -1.51 7.90
CA GLY A 249 25.71 -2.39 9.05
C GLY A 249 26.26 -1.66 10.27
N GLN A 250 27.25 -0.77 10.07
CA GLN A 250 27.77 0.07 11.16
C GLN A 250 26.71 1.04 11.69
N ALA A 251 25.93 1.68 10.81
CA ALA A 251 24.87 2.59 11.22
C ALA A 251 23.78 1.87 12.02
N VAL A 252 23.28 0.73 11.53
CA VAL A 252 22.26 -0.08 12.20
C VAL A 252 22.76 -0.60 13.55
N GLY A 253 24.01 -1.05 13.62
CA GLY A 253 24.60 -1.56 14.87
C GLY A 253 24.72 -0.53 16.00
N GLN A 254 24.63 0.77 15.68
CA GLN A 254 24.65 1.86 16.66
C GLN A 254 23.25 2.36 17.06
N MET A 255 22.20 1.90 16.37
CA MET A 255 20.82 2.34 16.66
C MET A 255 20.24 1.56 17.85
N PRO A 256 19.43 2.21 18.72
CA PRO A 256 18.70 1.50 19.75
C PRO A 256 17.66 0.57 19.13
N SER A 257 17.21 -0.43 19.88
CA SER A 257 16.02 -1.19 19.50
C SER A 257 14.79 -0.26 19.47
N HIS A 258 13.76 -0.63 18.71
CA HIS A 258 12.52 0.14 18.65
C HIS A 258 11.88 0.30 20.04
N ASP A 259 11.87 -0.77 20.84
CA ASP A 259 11.35 -0.74 22.21
C ASP A 259 12.12 0.22 23.10
N ASP A 260 13.45 0.22 23.01
CA ASP A 260 14.28 1.12 23.82
C ASP A 260 14.06 2.57 23.43
N PHE A 261 13.94 2.86 22.13
CA PHE A 261 13.63 4.19 21.64
C PHE A 261 12.25 4.67 22.14
N ILE A 262 11.22 3.83 22.07
CA ILE A 262 9.88 4.16 22.57
C ILE A 262 9.93 4.48 24.07
N LYS A 263 10.54 3.60 24.88
CA LYS A 263 10.63 3.75 26.34
C LYS A 263 11.34 5.04 26.74
N GLN A 264 12.37 5.44 26.01
CA GLN A 264 13.17 6.62 26.33
C GLN A 264 12.52 7.94 25.91
N HIS A 265 11.71 7.96 24.84
CA HIS A 265 11.30 9.22 24.22
C HIS A 265 9.79 9.43 24.13
N ILE A 266 9.00 8.38 23.95
CA ILE A 266 7.59 8.50 23.52
C ILE A 266 6.68 7.44 24.14
N ALA A 267 7.01 6.97 25.35
CA ALA A 267 6.20 6.00 26.06
C ALA A 267 4.77 6.51 26.27
N ALA A 268 3.79 5.74 25.83
CA ALA A 268 2.39 6.09 25.98
C ALA A 268 2.03 6.07 27.46
N VAL A 269 1.34 7.13 27.91
CA VAL A 269 0.70 7.14 29.23
C VAL A 269 -0.53 6.23 29.12
N LEU A 270 -0.46 5.05 29.73
CA LEU A 270 -1.62 4.19 29.87
C LEU A 270 -2.51 4.76 30.97
N SER A 271 -3.68 5.28 30.59
CA SER A 271 -4.77 5.66 31.50
C SER A 271 -5.61 4.46 31.90
#